data_AF-A0A5C8JYD0-F1
#
_entry.id   AF-A0A5C8JYD0-F1
#
_cell.length_a   1.000
_cell.length_b   1.000
_cell.length_c   1.000
_cell.angle_alpha   90.00
_cell.angle_beta   90.00
_cell.angle_gamma   90.00
#
_symmetry.space_group_name_H-M   'P 1'
#
loop_
_entity.id
_entity.type
_entity.pdbx_description
1 polymer ?
#
loop_
_entity_poly.entity_id
_entity_poly.type
_entity_poly.pdbx_seq_one_letter_code
_entity_poly.pdbx_strand_id
1 'polypeptide(L)'
;MLEHRLTRMWEPGTLPPPESLVAVMTLAAVPRALGARLADHLDGGLVVGPGSVPDLPAFEKLRAIPLPQQEGTWERSAGVYDPVLRRIAVGSVPSPSVNVCGHELGHAIDHSDGRPSADRWWTFLHALRRPRLESPYRQDVSELFAESFACVLTRRTGRLITLLGGDEPAARQVYDWMSSRYGIG
;
A
#
# COMPACT_ATOMS: atom_id res chain seq x y z
N MET A 1 4.68 14.33 -11.79
CA MET A 1 4.89 12.87 -12.01
C MET A 1 5.39 12.28 -10.70
N LEU A 2 4.97 11.05 -10.35
CA LEU A 2 5.41 10.39 -9.11
C LEU A 2 6.93 10.26 -9.00
N GLU A 3 7.62 10.06 -10.11
CA GLU A 3 9.08 9.95 -10.15
C GLU A 3 9.79 11.17 -9.56
N HIS A 4 9.25 12.38 -9.72
CA HIS A 4 9.85 13.59 -9.13
C HIS A 4 9.74 13.65 -7.61
N ARG A 5 8.88 12.81 -7.01
CA ARG A 5 8.70 12.69 -5.57
C ARG A 5 9.55 11.55 -4.98
N LEU A 6 10.16 10.72 -5.84
CA LEU A 6 10.86 9.51 -5.43
C LEU A 6 12.32 9.79 -5.06
N THR A 7 12.69 9.43 -3.85
CA THR A 7 14.08 9.31 -3.38
C THR A 7 14.47 7.83 -3.31
N ARG A 8 15.58 7.46 -3.98
CA ARG A 8 16.11 6.10 -4.00
C ARG A 8 17.33 6.04 -3.06
N MET A 9 17.29 5.17 -2.05
CA MET A 9 18.34 5.03 -1.04
C MET A 9 19.37 3.97 -1.43
N TRP A 10 19.95 4.10 -2.61
CA TRP A 10 21.07 3.27 -3.07
C TRP A 10 21.92 4.04 -4.08
N GLU A 11 23.20 3.70 -4.13
CA GLU A 11 24.15 4.38 -5.00
C GLU A 11 23.95 3.99 -6.47
N PRO A 12 24.12 4.94 -7.42
CA PRO A 12 24.15 4.61 -8.84
C PRO A 12 25.18 3.53 -9.16
N GLY A 13 24.80 2.55 -9.98
CA GLY A 13 25.68 1.44 -10.35
C GLY A 13 25.73 0.29 -9.34
N THR A 14 25.03 0.39 -8.21
CA THR A 14 24.80 -0.74 -7.30
C THR A 14 23.49 -1.44 -7.61
N LEU A 15 23.42 -2.76 -7.36
CA LEU A 15 22.17 -3.51 -7.45
C LEU A 15 21.37 -3.28 -6.16
N PRO A 16 20.19 -2.63 -6.21
CA PRO A 16 19.35 -2.48 -5.03
C PRO A 16 18.68 -3.80 -4.66
N PRO A 17 18.13 -3.91 -3.44
CA PRO A 17 17.33 -5.06 -3.04
C PRO A 17 16.18 -5.32 -4.05
N PRO A 18 15.82 -6.59 -4.30
CA PRO A 18 14.73 -6.94 -5.20
C PRO A 18 13.41 -6.23 -4.86
N GLU A 19 13.10 -6.07 -3.58
CA GLU A 19 11.91 -5.40 -3.07
C GLU A 19 11.88 -3.92 -3.48
N SER A 20 13.04 -3.25 -3.42
CA SER A 20 13.18 -1.86 -3.87
C SER A 20 12.97 -1.73 -5.38
N LEU A 21 13.44 -2.69 -6.19
CA LEU A 21 13.15 -2.73 -7.63
C LEU A 21 11.65 -2.93 -7.90
N VAL A 22 11.01 -3.84 -7.17
CA VAL A 22 9.56 -4.07 -7.27
C VAL A 22 8.78 -2.79 -6.94
N ALA A 23 9.19 -2.04 -5.92
CA ALA A 23 8.58 -0.75 -5.60
C ALA A 23 8.70 0.25 -6.75
N VAL A 24 9.88 0.40 -7.36
CA VAL A 24 10.09 1.29 -8.51
C VAL A 24 9.25 0.86 -9.72
N MET A 25 9.21 -0.44 -10.03
CA MET A 25 8.37 -0.97 -11.12
C MET A 25 6.88 -0.74 -10.86
N THR A 26 6.46 -0.84 -9.59
CA THR A 26 5.06 -0.58 -9.19
C THR A 26 4.70 0.88 -9.41
N LEU A 27 5.57 1.82 -9.01
CA LEU A 27 5.39 3.25 -9.26
C LEU A 27 5.31 3.58 -10.76
N ALA A 28 6.12 2.91 -11.58
CA ALA A 28 6.11 3.08 -13.03
C ALA A 28 4.82 2.53 -13.70
N ALA A 29 4.16 1.55 -13.08
CA ALA A 29 2.91 0.96 -13.56
C ALA A 29 1.66 1.80 -13.22
N VAL A 30 1.80 2.82 -12.36
CA VAL A 30 0.67 3.68 -11.97
C VAL A 30 0.16 4.48 -13.18
N PRO A 31 -1.15 4.45 -13.50
CA PRO A 31 -1.72 5.24 -14.59
C PRO A 31 -1.41 6.73 -14.44
N ARG A 32 -1.09 7.40 -15.54
CA ARG A 32 -0.61 8.80 -15.53
C ARG A 32 -1.51 9.76 -14.74
N ALA A 33 -2.83 9.67 -14.91
CA ALA A 33 -3.79 10.53 -14.22
C ALA A 33 -3.80 10.26 -12.70
N LEU A 34 -3.73 8.99 -12.29
CA LEU A 34 -3.63 8.61 -10.89
C LEU A 34 -2.29 9.04 -10.29
N GLY A 35 -1.19 8.84 -11.02
CA GLY A 35 0.14 9.26 -10.60
C GLY A 35 0.28 10.79 -10.47
N ALA A 36 -0.44 11.58 -11.26
CA ALA A 36 -0.50 13.03 -11.08
C ALA A 36 -1.18 13.39 -9.75
N ARG A 37 -2.37 12.82 -9.49
CA ARG A 37 -3.11 13.03 -8.24
C ARG A 37 -2.29 12.61 -7.01
N LEU A 38 -1.67 11.44 -7.05
CA LEU A 38 -0.80 10.97 -5.98
C LEU A 38 0.44 11.86 -5.80
N ALA A 39 1.04 12.38 -6.87
CA ALA A 39 2.18 13.29 -6.77
C ALA A 39 1.82 14.67 -6.20
N ASP A 40 0.59 15.12 -6.41
CA ASP A 40 0.05 16.34 -5.79
C ASP A 40 -0.26 16.10 -4.31
N HIS A 41 -0.70 14.88 -3.96
CA HIS A 41 -0.97 14.51 -2.58
C HIS A 41 0.29 14.25 -1.76
N LEU A 42 1.31 13.63 -2.34
CA LEU A 42 2.52 13.19 -1.64
C LEU A 42 3.59 14.30 -1.62
N ASP A 43 3.29 15.41 -0.94
CA ASP A 43 4.21 16.55 -0.82
C ASP A 43 5.48 16.23 0.01
N GLY A 44 5.36 15.39 1.04
CA GLY A 44 6.47 14.84 1.80
C GLY A 44 7.29 13.79 1.04
N GLY A 45 6.82 13.35 -0.13
CA GLY A 45 7.56 12.51 -1.07
C GLY A 45 7.40 11.01 -0.86
N LEU A 46 8.21 10.25 -1.60
CA LEU A 46 8.32 8.80 -1.50
C LEU A 46 9.78 8.43 -1.32
N VAL A 47 10.09 7.55 -0.38
CA VAL A 47 11.43 6.99 -0.21
C VAL A 47 11.40 5.48 -0.35
N VAL A 48 12.32 4.95 -1.16
CA VAL A 48 12.49 3.50 -1.35
C VAL A 48 13.93 3.16 -1.02
N GLY A 49 14.14 2.13 -0.21
CA GLY A 49 15.48 1.79 0.27
C GLY A 49 15.61 0.40 0.89
N PRO A 50 16.83 0.02 1.28
CA PRO A 50 17.08 -1.19 2.05
C PRO A 50 16.55 -1.06 3.48
N GLY A 51 16.31 -2.20 4.12
CA GLY A 51 15.97 -2.28 5.54
C GLY A 51 14.48 -2.15 5.83
N SER A 52 14.17 -1.76 7.06
CA SER A 52 12.81 -1.59 7.58
C SER A 52 12.40 -0.13 7.59
N VAL A 53 11.12 0.16 7.88
CA VAL A 53 10.62 1.55 7.97
C VAL A 53 11.49 2.45 8.85
N PRO A 54 11.91 2.06 10.07
CA PRO A 54 12.80 2.89 10.90
C PRO A 54 14.21 3.14 10.36
N ASP A 55 14.63 2.44 9.29
CA ASP A 55 15.91 2.66 8.62
C ASP A 55 15.80 3.71 7.50
N LEU A 56 14.59 4.18 7.20
CA LEU A 56 14.32 5.14 6.13
C LEU A 56 14.15 6.57 6.66
N PRO A 57 14.58 7.59 5.90
CA PRO A 57 14.55 8.99 6.32
C PRO A 57 13.16 9.47 6.73
N ALA A 58 13.10 10.18 7.87
CA ALA A 58 11.92 10.72 8.54
C ALA A 58 11.08 9.71 9.37
N PHE A 59 11.50 8.45 9.41
CA PHE A 59 10.82 7.37 10.13
C PHE A 59 11.64 6.77 11.27
N GLU A 60 12.82 7.32 11.57
CA GLU A 60 13.76 6.83 12.59
C GLU A 60 13.12 6.80 13.99
N LYS A 61 12.21 7.74 14.26
CA LYS A 61 11.44 7.83 15.51
C LYS A 61 10.56 6.60 15.82
N LEU A 62 10.30 5.76 14.82
CA LEU A 62 9.49 4.54 14.98
C LEU A 62 10.30 3.35 15.49
N ARG A 63 11.63 3.49 15.64
CA ARG A 63 12.49 2.44 16.19
C ARG A 63 12.03 2.03 17.59
N ALA A 64 11.96 0.73 17.82
CA ALA A 64 11.46 0.06 19.01
C ALA A 64 10.00 0.39 19.40
N ILE A 65 9.25 1.06 18.53
CA ILE A 65 7.82 1.32 18.75
C ILE A 65 7.01 0.07 18.33
N PRO A 66 6.03 -0.39 19.13
CA PRO A 66 5.15 -1.48 18.73
C PRO A 66 4.28 -1.15 17.52
N LEU A 67 3.96 -2.16 16.71
CA LEU A 67 2.99 -2.02 15.62
C LEU A 67 1.55 -1.92 16.17
N PRO A 68 0.64 -1.12 15.57
CA PRO A 68 -0.69 -0.87 16.14
C PRO A 68 -1.63 -2.09 16.15
N GLN A 69 -1.66 -2.89 15.07
CA GLN A 69 -2.57 -4.05 14.92
C GLN A 69 -1.85 -5.39 14.75
N GLN A 70 -0.53 -5.44 14.97
CA GLN A 70 0.29 -6.64 14.74
C GLN A 70 1.32 -6.83 15.86
N GLU A 71 1.74 -8.07 16.08
CA GLU A 71 2.80 -8.38 17.04
C GLU A 71 4.18 -7.94 16.55
N GLY A 72 4.95 -7.35 17.45
CA GLY A 72 6.30 -6.87 17.18
C GLY A 72 6.36 -5.35 17.03
N THR A 73 7.47 -4.90 16.47
CA THR A 73 7.83 -3.48 16.36
C THR A 73 8.03 -3.08 14.90
N TRP A 74 8.15 -1.77 14.63
CA TRP A 74 8.28 -1.21 13.28
C TRP A 74 9.49 -1.72 12.48
N GLU A 75 10.48 -2.33 13.13
CA GLU A 75 11.61 -3.02 12.49
C GLU A 75 11.16 -4.19 11.59
N ARG A 76 9.93 -4.68 11.77
CA ARG A 76 9.33 -5.70 10.90
C ARG A 76 8.53 -5.11 9.75
N SER A 77 8.30 -3.80 9.74
CA SER A 77 7.50 -3.17 8.71
C SER A 77 8.34 -2.86 7.48
N ALA A 78 7.86 -3.33 6.33
CA ALA A 78 8.43 -3.02 5.02
C ALA A 78 7.88 -1.71 4.43
N GLY A 79 6.77 -1.18 4.96
CA GLY A 79 6.06 -0.07 4.35
C GLY A 79 5.37 0.81 5.37
N VAL A 80 5.25 2.09 5.04
CA VAL A 80 4.35 3.00 5.74
C VAL A 80 3.95 4.16 4.86
N TYR A 81 2.68 4.54 4.97
CA TYR A 81 2.17 5.84 4.61
C TYR A 81 1.94 6.67 5.88
N ASP A 82 2.62 7.81 6.00
CA ASP A 82 2.35 8.79 7.06
C ASP A 82 1.37 9.85 6.56
N PRO A 83 0.16 9.95 7.13
CA PRO A 83 -0.85 10.92 6.69
C PRO A 83 -0.53 12.36 7.07
N VAL A 84 0.28 12.59 8.10
CA VAL A 84 0.68 13.94 8.55
C VAL A 84 1.78 14.48 7.64
N LEU A 85 2.78 13.65 7.36
CA LEU A 85 3.86 13.99 6.42
C LEU A 85 3.45 13.85 4.96
N ARG A 86 2.32 13.18 4.69
CA ARG A 86 1.87 12.76 3.36
C ARG A 86 3.03 12.12 2.59
N ARG A 87 3.72 11.20 3.26
CA ARG A 87 4.97 10.58 2.81
C ARG A 87 4.85 9.07 2.83
N ILE A 88 5.37 8.42 1.80
CA ILE A 88 5.49 6.97 1.74
C ILE A 88 6.95 6.57 1.97
N ALA A 89 7.17 5.52 2.75
CA ALA A 89 8.45 4.83 2.85
C ALA A 89 8.28 3.34 2.54
N VAL A 90 9.16 2.79 1.70
CA VAL A 90 9.19 1.38 1.33
C VAL A 90 10.59 0.82 1.53
N GLY A 91 10.71 -0.10 2.48
CA GLY A 91 11.91 -0.86 2.79
C GLY A 91 12.03 -2.16 1.99
N SER A 92 13.01 -2.97 2.37
CA SER A 92 13.32 -4.26 1.74
C SER A 92 13.13 -5.46 2.67
N VAL A 93 12.65 -5.28 3.90
CA VAL A 93 12.29 -6.41 4.76
C VAL A 93 11.07 -7.16 4.21
N PRO A 94 10.92 -8.47 4.48
CA PRO A 94 9.75 -9.22 4.02
C PRO A 94 8.42 -8.66 4.54
N SER A 95 7.37 -8.75 3.73
CA SER A 95 6.02 -8.31 4.07
C SER A 95 4.97 -9.34 3.62
N PRO A 96 3.85 -9.49 4.35
CA PRO A 96 2.72 -10.31 3.91
C PRO A 96 1.88 -9.67 2.78
N SER A 97 2.10 -8.38 2.50
CA SER A 97 1.41 -7.70 1.40
C SER A 97 1.83 -8.26 0.04
N VAL A 98 0.88 -8.34 -0.88
CA VAL A 98 1.12 -8.71 -2.28
C VAL A 98 2.11 -7.77 -2.97
N ASN A 99 2.12 -6.50 -2.56
CA ASN A 99 3.01 -5.48 -3.05
C ASN A 99 3.00 -4.28 -2.08
N VAL A 100 4.08 -4.14 -1.31
CA VAL A 100 4.21 -3.11 -0.28
C VAL A 100 4.01 -1.70 -0.84
N CYS A 101 4.66 -1.37 -1.95
CA CYS A 101 4.53 -0.05 -2.55
C CYS A 101 3.09 0.23 -3.02
N GLY A 102 2.44 -0.76 -3.65
CA GLY A 102 1.04 -0.68 -4.04
C GLY A 102 0.11 -0.51 -2.84
N HIS A 103 0.39 -1.20 -1.73
CA HIS A 103 -0.37 -1.09 -0.49
C HIS A 103 -0.28 0.32 0.09
N GLU A 104 0.92 0.87 0.23
CA GLU A 104 1.08 2.24 0.75
C GLU A 104 0.48 3.31 -0.18
N LEU A 105 0.50 3.09 -1.50
CA LEU A 105 -0.23 3.95 -2.44
C LEU A 105 -1.75 3.84 -2.23
N GLY A 106 -2.24 2.66 -1.85
CA GLY A 106 -3.63 2.42 -1.45
C GLY A 106 -4.04 3.25 -0.24
N HIS A 107 -3.21 3.27 0.81
CA HIS A 107 -3.42 4.15 1.97
C HIS A 107 -3.37 5.63 1.60
N ALA A 108 -2.40 6.02 0.77
CA ALA A 108 -2.26 7.41 0.33
C ALA A 108 -3.47 7.88 -0.49
N ILE A 109 -3.99 7.07 -1.42
CA ILE A 109 -5.15 7.44 -2.22
C ILE A 109 -6.43 7.42 -1.40
N ASP A 110 -6.58 6.48 -0.45
CA ASP A 110 -7.71 6.46 0.48
C ASP A 110 -7.75 7.78 1.27
N HIS A 111 -6.62 8.20 1.84
CA HIS A 111 -6.54 9.48 2.54
C HIS A 111 -6.82 10.68 1.61
N SER A 112 -6.22 10.70 0.41
CA SER A 112 -6.40 11.79 -0.57
C SER A 112 -7.85 11.96 -1.00
N ASP A 113 -8.62 10.87 -1.09
CA ASP A 113 -10.00 10.88 -1.59
C ASP A 113 -11.05 11.02 -0.49
N GLY A 114 -10.64 11.34 0.74
CA GLY A 114 -11.58 11.52 1.86
C GLY A 114 -12.06 10.20 2.49
N ARG A 115 -11.22 9.16 2.43
CA ARG A 115 -11.44 7.83 3.03
C ARG A 115 -12.63 7.06 2.44
N PRO A 116 -12.65 6.74 1.13
CA PRO A 116 -13.63 5.82 0.56
C PRO A 116 -13.68 4.45 1.26
N SER A 117 -12.60 4.00 1.92
CA SER A 117 -12.62 2.81 2.77
C SER A 117 -13.66 2.89 3.90
N ALA A 118 -14.02 4.08 4.36
CA ALA A 118 -15.04 4.32 5.39
C ALA A 118 -16.47 4.42 4.83
N ASP A 119 -16.66 4.39 3.51
CA ASP A 119 -17.98 4.45 2.90
C ASP A 119 -18.81 3.19 3.19
N ARG A 120 -20.13 3.32 3.07
CA ARG A 120 -21.09 2.24 3.37
C ARG A 120 -20.79 0.94 2.63
N TRP A 121 -20.33 1.03 1.38
CA TRP A 121 -20.08 -0.17 0.57
C TRP A 121 -18.87 -0.96 1.10
N TRP A 122 -17.75 -0.29 1.38
CA TRP A 122 -16.55 -0.91 1.94
C TRP A 122 -16.77 -1.44 3.35
N THR A 123 -17.43 -0.66 4.21
CA THR A 123 -17.76 -1.08 5.58
C THR A 123 -18.72 -2.27 5.61
N PHE A 124 -19.71 -2.32 4.72
CA PHE A 124 -20.61 -3.47 4.57
C PHE A 124 -19.87 -4.72 4.06
N LEU A 125 -19.06 -4.58 3.00
CA LEU A 125 -18.24 -5.66 2.47
C LEU A 125 -17.32 -6.23 3.55
N HIS A 126 -16.62 -5.35 4.27
CA HIS A 126 -15.73 -5.75 5.38
C HIS A 126 -16.50 -6.50 6.45
N ALA A 127 -17.62 -5.97 6.95
CA ALA A 127 -18.43 -6.65 7.96
C ALA A 127 -18.89 -8.03 7.50
N LEU A 128 -19.30 -8.14 6.24
CA LEU A 128 -19.75 -9.39 5.62
C LEU A 128 -18.61 -10.41 5.47
N ARG A 129 -17.37 -9.98 5.23
CA ARG A 129 -16.21 -10.86 5.01
C ARG A 129 -15.30 -11.04 6.22
N ARG A 130 -15.42 -10.20 7.25
CA ARG A 130 -14.58 -10.18 8.45
C ARG A 130 -14.24 -11.55 9.04
N PRO A 131 -15.17 -12.52 9.16
CA PRO A 131 -14.85 -13.84 9.71
C PRO A 131 -13.82 -14.64 8.90
N ARG A 132 -13.62 -14.32 7.62
CA ARG A 132 -12.70 -15.00 6.70
C ARG A 132 -11.43 -14.20 6.40
N LEU A 133 -11.36 -12.94 6.84
CA LEU A 133 -10.17 -12.10 6.62
C LEU A 133 -9.06 -12.49 7.60
N GLU A 134 -7.81 -12.39 7.14
CA GLU A 134 -6.61 -12.51 8.00
C GLU A 134 -6.29 -11.16 8.67
N SER A 135 -5.44 -11.18 9.70
CA SER A 135 -4.89 -9.94 10.28
C SER A 135 -3.87 -9.32 9.31
N PRO A 136 -3.83 -7.98 9.11
CA PRO A 136 -4.61 -6.94 9.80
C PRO A 136 -5.95 -6.59 9.13
N TYR A 137 -6.24 -7.15 7.95
CA TYR A 137 -7.42 -6.85 7.14
C TYR A 137 -8.75 -7.12 7.86
N ARG A 138 -8.76 -8.07 8.80
CA ARG A 138 -9.92 -8.37 9.66
C ARG A 138 -10.27 -7.20 10.60
N GLN A 139 -9.28 -6.49 11.09
CA GLN A 139 -9.43 -5.46 12.12
C GLN A 139 -9.69 -4.08 11.51
N ASP A 140 -9.14 -3.83 10.33
CA ASP A 140 -9.14 -2.49 9.73
C ASP A 140 -9.59 -2.53 8.27
N VAL A 141 -10.61 -1.72 7.95
CA VAL A 141 -11.17 -1.60 6.60
C VAL A 141 -10.18 -0.89 5.67
N SER A 142 -9.39 0.05 6.20
CA SER A 142 -8.38 0.77 5.42
C SER A 142 -7.25 -0.17 4.97
N GLU A 143 -6.85 -1.12 5.81
CA GLU A 143 -5.90 -2.18 5.46
C GLU A 143 -6.46 -3.10 4.35
N LEU A 144 -7.74 -3.49 4.44
CA LEU A 144 -8.40 -4.27 3.38
C LEU A 144 -8.47 -3.47 2.06
N PHE A 145 -8.77 -2.18 2.14
CA PHE A 145 -8.81 -1.29 0.99
C PHE A 145 -7.43 -1.19 0.34
N ALA A 146 -6.39 -0.91 1.11
CA ALA A 146 -5.02 -0.73 0.65
C ALA A 146 -4.49 -2.00 -0.04
N GLU A 147 -4.71 -3.16 0.57
CA GLU A 147 -4.28 -4.43 -0.01
C GLU A 147 -5.08 -4.81 -1.26
N SER A 148 -6.39 -4.47 -1.29
CA SER A 148 -7.20 -4.64 -2.50
C SER A 148 -6.71 -3.75 -3.63
N PHE A 149 -6.36 -2.49 -3.34
CA PHE A 149 -5.76 -1.57 -4.30
C PHE A 149 -4.44 -2.13 -4.85
N ALA A 150 -3.57 -2.64 -3.98
CA ALA A 150 -2.32 -3.29 -4.38
C ALA A 150 -2.55 -4.49 -5.32
N CYS A 151 -3.53 -5.34 -5.00
CA CYS A 151 -3.89 -6.49 -5.83
C CYS A 151 -4.35 -6.06 -7.23
N VAL A 152 -5.23 -5.05 -7.32
CA VAL A 152 -5.76 -4.58 -8.61
C VAL A 152 -4.67 -3.86 -9.43
N LEU A 153 -3.92 -2.96 -8.80
CA LEU A 153 -2.81 -2.22 -9.45
C LEU A 153 -1.78 -3.18 -10.07
N THR A 154 -1.49 -4.29 -9.39
CA THR A 154 -0.47 -5.26 -9.81
C THR A 154 -1.06 -6.47 -10.54
N ARG A 155 -2.35 -6.44 -10.89
CA ARG A 155 -3.06 -7.50 -11.63
C ARG A 155 -3.01 -8.88 -10.96
N ARG A 156 -3.02 -8.91 -9.63
CA ARG A 156 -3.00 -10.14 -8.81
C ARG A 156 -4.41 -10.57 -8.41
N THR A 157 -5.26 -10.85 -9.40
CA THR A 157 -6.67 -11.23 -9.20
C THR A 157 -6.84 -12.47 -8.31
N GLY A 158 -6.01 -13.49 -8.48
CA GLY A 158 -6.02 -14.67 -7.60
C GLY A 158 -5.77 -14.32 -6.12
N ARG A 159 -4.87 -13.37 -5.86
CA ARG A 159 -4.60 -12.89 -4.50
C ARG A 159 -5.77 -12.09 -3.93
N LEU A 160 -6.45 -11.29 -4.75
CA LEU A 160 -7.68 -10.58 -4.35
C LEU A 160 -8.80 -11.55 -3.97
N ILE A 161 -8.97 -12.64 -4.72
CA ILE A 161 -9.94 -13.70 -4.38
C ILE A 161 -9.58 -14.34 -3.03
N THR A 162 -8.30 -14.71 -2.83
CA THR A 162 -7.85 -15.25 -1.54
C THR A 162 -8.04 -14.26 -0.40
N LEU A 163 -7.71 -12.97 -0.61
CA LEU A 163 -7.86 -11.90 0.38
C LEU A 163 -9.31 -11.80 0.89
N LEU A 164 -10.30 -11.98 0.01
CA LEU A 164 -11.72 -11.94 0.34
C LEU A 164 -12.30 -13.31 0.77
N GLY A 165 -11.43 -14.24 1.17
CA GLY A 165 -11.83 -15.55 1.69
C GLY A 165 -12.34 -16.51 0.61
N GLY A 166 -11.87 -16.37 -0.63
CA GLY A 166 -12.28 -17.20 -1.77
C GLY A 166 -13.56 -16.75 -2.46
N ASP A 167 -14.12 -15.60 -2.10
CA ASP A 167 -15.37 -15.08 -2.65
C ASP A 167 -15.14 -14.36 -3.99
N GLU A 168 -15.23 -15.09 -5.09
CA GLU A 168 -15.05 -14.55 -6.44
C GLU A 168 -16.04 -13.41 -6.79
N PRO A 169 -17.36 -13.51 -6.49
CA PRO A 169 -18.28 -12.39 -6.70
C PRO A 169 -17.88 -11.12 -5.94
N ALA A 170 -17.42 -11.24 -4.70
CA ALA A 170 -16.93 -10.09 -3.93
C ALA A 170 -15.65 -9.51 -4.55
N ALA A 171 -14.71 -10.37 -4.93
CA ALA A 171 -13.45 -9.96 -5.58
C ALA A 171 -13.70 -9.22 -6.90
N ARG A 172 -14.65 -9.69 -7.69
CA ARG A 172 -15.07 -9.01 -8.92
C ARG A 172 -15.63 -7.62 -8.64
N GLN A 173 -16.52 -7.48 -7.66
CA GLN A 173 -17.07 -6.16 -7.31
C GLN A 173 -15.98 -5.18 -6.84
N VAL A 174 -15.02 -5.65 -6.04
CA VAL A 174 -13.85 -4.85 -5.63
C VAL A 174 -12.98 -4.47 -6.81
N TYR A 175 -12.68 -5.42 -7.70
CA TYR A 175 -11.91 -5.16 -8.91
C TYR A 175 -12.59 -4.09 -9.77
N ASP A 176 -13.89 -4.24 -10.05
CA ASP A 176 -14.66 -3.31 -10.90
C ASP A 176 -14.73 -1.91 -10.26
N TRP A 177 -14.93 -1.84 -8.93
CA TRP A 177 -14.95 -0.58 -8.19
C TRP A 177 -13.61 0.15 -8.27
N MET A 178 -12.50 -0.55 -8.02
CA MET A 178 -11.14 0.02 -8.07
C MET A 178 -10.76 0.43 -9.49
N SER A 179 -11.05 -0.42 -10.47
CA SER A 179 -10.68 -0.20 -11.87
C SER A 179 -11.43 0.99 -12.47
N SER A 180 -12.74 1.08 -12.23
CA SER A 180 -13.56 2.19 -12.72
C SER A 180 -13.16 3.53 -12.09
N ARG A 181 -12.76 3.53 -10.81
CA ARG A 181 -12.41 4.75 -10.09
C ARG A 181 -10.99 5.23 -10.35
N TYR A 182 -10.03 4.32 -10.48
CA TYR A 182 -8.60 4.65 -10.51
C TYR A 182 -7.91 4.34 -11.85
N GLY A 183 -8.60 3.68 -12.79
CA GLY A 183 -8.04 3.31 -14.09
C GLY A 183 -6.92 2.28 -14.00
N ILE A 184 -6.92 1.48 -12.93
CA ILE A 184 -6.00 0.35 -12.70
C ILE A 184 -6.69 -0.96 -13.09
N GLY A 185 -5.94 -2.06 -13.19
CA GLY A 185 -6.48 -3.37 -13.56
C GLY A 185 -6.02 -3.89 -14.91
#